data_AF-A0A9P1CAS3-F1
#
_entry.id   AF-A0A9P1CAS3-F1
#
_cell.length_a   1.000
_cell.length_b   1.000
_cell.length_c   1.000
_cell.angle_alpha   90.00
_cell.angle_beta   90.00
_cell.angle_gamma   90.00
#
_symmetry.space_group_name_H-M   'P 1'
#
loop_
_entity.id
_entity.type
_entity.pdbx_description
1 polymer ?
#
loop_
_entity_poly.entity_id
_entity_poly.type
_entity_poly.pdbx_seq_one_letter_code
_entity_poly.pdbx_strand_id
1 'polypeptide(L)'
;MSGPVLNNAMQACRSMLHGILKVLGLRSSMETKPVRWLQPLTISADKRKHEEKMMQGSLPHRVVALAADANEEELALNLHWIGPGQLRCVCMLYKEDGSLLRSIWEGEPKAPGIQYCRRDPDYEDAGEDEEVSELLKGDALLLRLQKLPAEVFALSVAMVATEVSMPWASKEVMGKCQELALTLSLKRQRLWKYRQPRPGYSDVYEVNVQCSCCLYRGPRNTWRLEPMNMPLMLLHLNKVEVPSAFAVSEIARHITLKIGWMIQERRWSTCTEERGLRVSG
;
A
#
# COMPACT_ATOMS: atom_id res chain seq x y z
N MET A 1 4.21 11.53 35.44
CA MET A 1 2.76 11.52 35.15
C MET A 1 2.43 10.15 34.56
N SER A 2 1.55 9.29 35.05
CA SER A 2 0.55 9.34 36.13
C SER A 2 -0.07 7.92 36.25
N GLY A 3 0.50 7.06 37.10
CA GLY A 3 -0.05 5.74 37.43
C GLY A 3 -1.56 5.71 37.78
N PRO A 4 -2.12 6.71 38.51
CA PRO A 4 -3.56 6.74 38.77
C PRO A 4 -4.42 7.01 37.52
N VAL A 5 -3.89 7.71 36.51
CA VAL A 5 -4.64 7.98 35.25
C VAL A 5 -4.78 6.71 34.43
N LEU A 6 -3.73 5.88 34.38
CA LEU A 6 -3.78 4.58 33.71
C LEU A 6 -4.75 3.62 34.41
N ASN A 7 -4.74 3.58 35.74
CA ASN A 7 -5.66 2.75 36.51
C ASN A 7 -7.12 3.18 36.32
N ASN A 8 -7.39 4.48 36.30
CA ASN A 8 -8.73 5.01 36.05
C ASN A 8 -9.19 4.70 34.61
N ALA A 9 -8.30 4.80 33.62
CA ALA A 9 -8.60 4.44 32.23
C ALA A 9 -8.92 2.93 32.09
N MET A 10 -8.14 2.07 32.75
CA MET A 10 -8.39 0.61 32.74
C MET A 10 -9.72 0.25 33.42
N GLN A 11 -10.06 0.93 34.51
CA GLN A 11 -11.32 0.70 35.22
C GLN A 11 -12.52 1.16 34.38
N ALA A 12 -12.40 2.28 33.67
CA ALA A 12 -13.41 2.71 32.71
C ALA A 12 -13.60 1.70 31.55
N CYS A 13 -12.51 1.15 31.01
CA CYS A 13 -12.58 0.10 29.99
C CYS A 13 -13.27 -1.18 30.50
N ARG A 14 -13.01 -1.60 31.75
CA ARG A 14 -13.68 -2.75 32.37
C ARG A 14 -15.18 -2.53 32.53
N SER A 15 -15.59 -1.36 33.02
CA SER A 15 -17.00 -1.01 33.19
C SER A 15 -17.75 -0.94 31.84
N MET A 16 -17.10 -0.43 30.80
CA MET A 16 -17.66 -0.36 29.45
C MET A 16 -17.87 -1.76 28.85
N LEU A 17 -16.86 -2.63 28.92
CA LEU A 17 -16.95 -4.02 28.45
C LEU A 17 -18.06 -4.78 29.18
N HIS A 18 -18.19 -4.57 30.49
CA HIS A 18 -19.25 -5.20 31.27
C HIS A 18 -20.65 -4.70 30.88
N GLY A 19 -20.79 -3.41 30.58
CA GLY A 19 -22.02 -2.82 30.03
C GLY A 19 -22.39 -3.42 28.67
N ILE A 20 -21.44 -3.54 27.76
CA ILE A 20 -21.64 -4.15 26.42
C ILE A 20 -22.09 -5.61 26.54
N LEU A 21 -21.43 -6.40 27.38
CA LEU A 21 -21.78 -7.81 27.59
C LEU A 21 -23.19 -7.98 28.20
N LYS A 22 -23.60 -7.06 29.08
CA LYS A 22 -24.95 -7.04 29.66
C LYS A 22 -26.03 -6.68 28.63
N VAL A 23 -25.74 -5.74 27.73
CA VAL A 23 -26.64 -5.37 26.60
C VAL A 23 -26.82 -6.55 25.64
N LEU A 24 -25.78 -7.35 25.43
CA LEU A 24 -25.80 -8.51 24.54
C LEU A 24 -26.49 -9.76 25.16
N GLY A 25 -27.02 -9.68 26.38
CA GLY A 25 -27.73 -10.79 27.03
C GLY A 25 -26.83 -11.99 27.40
N LEU A 26 -25.51 -11.83 27.32
CA LEU A 26 -24.55 -12.87 27.62
C LEU A 26 -24.34 -12.93 29.14
N ARG A 27 -24.84 -14.00 29.78
CA ARG A 27 -24.54 -14.25 31.20
C ARG A 27 -23.04 -14.49 31.37
N SER A 28 -22.43 -13.70 32.24
CA SER A 28 -21.03 -13.83 32.65
C SER A 28 -20.77 -15.21 33.26
N SER A 29 -20.13 -16.10 32.50
CA SER A 29 -19.57 -17.36 33.01
C SER A 29 -18.16 -17.20 33.57
N MET A 30 -17.68 -15.97 33.79
CA MET A 30 -16.36 -15.75 34.40
C MET A 30 -16.44 -15.74 35.94
N GLU A 31 -16.80 -16.88 36.52
CA GLU A 31 -16.39 -17.18 37.90
C GLU A 31 -15.28 -18.24 37.88
N THR A 32 -14.15 -17.86 38.47
CA THR A 32 -13.06 -18.74 38.92
C THR A 32 -12.18 -19.43 37.87
N LYS A 33 -11.54 -18.66 36.99
CA LYS A 33 -10.10 -18.88 36.74
C LYS A 33 -9.40 -17.52 36.69
N PRO A 34 -8.38 -17.25 37.53
CA PRO A 34 -7.55 -16.08 37.33
C PRO A 34 -6.94 -16.22 35.94
N VAL A 35 -7.33 -15.32 35.03
CA VAL A 35 -6.68 -15.20 33.74
C VAL A 35 -5.21 -15.00 34.05
N ARG A 36 -4.38 -16.00 33.73
CA ARG A 36 -2.93 -15.80 33.59
C ARG A 36 -2.82 -14.80 32.46
N TRP A 37 -2.77 -13.52 32.82
CA TRP A 37 -2.41 -12.46 31.91
C TRP A 37 -1.13 -12.93 31.24
N LEU A 38 -1.15 -12.99 29.91
CA LEU A 38 0.07 -13.02 29.14
C LEU A 38 0.94 -11.93 29.74
N GLN A 39 2.01 -12.31 30.44
CA GLN A 39 2.99 -11.34 30.86
C GLN A 39 3.37 -10.60 29.57
N PRO A 40 3.42 -9.25 29.58
CA PRO A 40 3.91 -8.53 28.43
C PRO A 40 5.24 -9.20 28.07
N LEU A 41 5.29 -9.79 26.88
CA LEU A 41 6.52 -10.36 26.37
C LEU A 41 7.51 -9.20 26.45
N THR A 42 8.46 -9.29 27.38
CA THR A 42 9.66 -8.50 27.35
C THR A 42 10.38 -9.00 26.11
N ILE A 43 10.00 -8.43 24.97
CA ILE A 43 10.78 -8.50 23.75
C ILE A 43 12.14 -7.98 24.19
N SER A 44 13.13 -8.87 24.24
CA SER A 44 14.46 -8.46 24.66
C SER A 44 14.84 -7.27 23.78
N ALA A 45 15.51 -6.28 24.36
CA ALA A 45 15.97 -5.11 23.60
C ALA A 45 16.79 -5.54 22.35
N ASP A 46 17.35 -6.75 22.38
CA ASP A 46 18.00 -7.39 21.25
C ASP A 46 17.07 -7.90 20.16
N LYS A 47 15.87 -8.42 20.46
CA LYS A 47 14.89 -8.77 19.41
C LYS A 47 14.36 -7.55 18.68
N ARG A 48 14.12 -6.43 19.39
CA ARG A 48 13.71 -5.17 18.77
C ARG A 48 14.84 -4.59 17.91
N LYS A 49 16.09 -4.64 18.39
CA LYS A 49 17.27 -4.28 17.59
C LYS A 49 17.54 -5.25 16.43
N HIS A 50 17.18 -6.52 16.55
CA HIS A 50 17.34 -7.53 15.49
C HIS A 50 16.24 -7.39 14.44
N GLU A 51 15.01 -7.10 14.83
CA GLU A 51 13.92 -6.71 13.91
C GLU A 51 14.23 -5.36 13.25
N GLU A 52 14.76 -4.37 13.97
CA GLU A 52 15.23 -3.11 13.41
C GLU A 52 16.45 -3.29 12.48
N LYS A 53 17.39 -4.20 12.80
CA LYS A 53 18.53 -4.56 11.92
C LYS A 53 18.12 -5.44 10.74
N MET A 54 17.08 -6.27 10.86
CA MET A 54 16.53 -7.03 9.73
C MET A 54 15.63 -6.14 8.85
N MET A 55 15.05 -5.08 9.40
CA MET A 55 14.41 -3.99 8.64
C MET A 55 15.40 -2.96 8.08
N GLN A 56 16.71 -3.07 8.38
CA GLN A 56 17.76 -2.27 7.71
C GLN A 56 18.03 -2.72 6.27
N GLY A 57 17.37 -3.77 5.79
CA GLY A 57 17.25 -4.10 4.37
C GLY A 57 15.89 -3.69 3.81
N SER A 58 15.80 -2.51 3.19
CA SER A 58 14.71 -2.05 2.30
C SER A 58 13.36 -1.56 2.87
N LEU A 59 13.35 -0.74 3.93
CA LEU A 59 12.31 0.30 4.04
C LEU A 59 12.67 1.43 3.07
N PRO A 60 11.87 1.77 2.04
CA PRO A 60 12.27 2.82 1.13
C PRO A 60 12.19 4.17 1.87
N HIS A 61 13.36 4.78 1.98
CA HIS A 61 13.67 5.94 2.80
C HIS A 61 12.78 7.16 2.48
N ARG A 62 12.09 7.66 3.52
CA ARG A 62 11.37 8.95 3.62
C ARG A 62 10.15 9.11 2.70
N VAL A 63 9.09 9.65 3.29
CA VAL A 63 7.93 10.19 2.56
C VAL A 63 8.42 11.23 1.55
N VAL A 64 8.03 11.08 0.29
CA VAL A 64 8.35 12.05 -0.78
C VAL A 64 7.21 13.06 -0.85
N ALA A 65 7.44 14.27 -0.36
CA ALA A 65 6.50 15.38 -0.55
C ALA A 65 6.60 15.88 -1.99
N LEU A 66 5.47 15.86 -2.71
CA LEU A 66 5.40 16.43 -4.05
C LEU A 66 5.29 17.96 -3.93
N ALA A 67 6.04 18.66 -4.79
CA ALA A 67 5.92 20.11 -4.90
C ALA A 67 4.49 20.51 -5.28
N ALA A 68 4.06 21.72 -4.90
CA ALA A 68 2.72 22.20 -5.20
C ALA A 68 2.40 22.09 -6.71
N ASP A 69 3.34 22.50 -7.54
CA ASP A 69 3.24 22.51 -9.00
C ASP A 69 3.11 21.09 -9.59
N ALA A 70 3.71 20.09 -8.95
CA ALA A 70 3.59 18.70 -9.38
C ALA A 70 2.16 18.13 -9.22
N ASN A 71 1.31 18.78 -8.42
CA ASN A 71 -0.08 18.35 -8.26
C ASN A 71 -0.95 18.76 -9.47
N GLU A 72 -0.63 19.88 -10.12
CA GLU A 72 -1.37 20.40 -11.27
C GLU A 72 -1.04 19.68 -12.57
N GLU A 73 0.09 18.98 -12.58
CA GLU A 73 0.64 18.28 -13.72
C GLU A 73 0.22 16.80 -13.76
N GLU A 74 0.47 16.17 -14.91
CA GLU A 74 0.31 14.73 -15.05
C GLU A 74 1.58 14.01 -14.57
N LEU A 75 1.42 13.13 -13.59
CA LEU A 75 2.46 12.24 -13.09
C LEU A 75 2.36 10.90 -13.80
N ALA A 76 3.49 10.32 -14.16
CA ALA A 76 3.56 8.99 -14.73
C ALA A 76 4.21 8.03 -13.74
N LEU A 77 3.45 7.03 -13.30
CA LEU A 77 3.95 5.91 -12.53
C LEU A 77 4.29 4.78 -13.51
N ASN A 78 5.56 4.70 -13.89
CA ASN A 78 6.07 3.78 -14.89
C ASN A 78 6.44 2.44 -14.25
N LEU A 79 5.93 1.35 -14.81
CA LEU A 79 6.26 0.01 -14.40
C LEU A 79 7.38 -0.55 -15.26
N HIS A 80 8.27 -1.30 -14.64
CA HIS A 80 9.32 -2.05 -15.31
C HIS A 80 9.44 -3.44 -14.72
N TRP A 81 9.58 -4.46 -15.57
CA TRP A 81 9.84 -5.81 -15.10
C TRP A 81 10.68 -6.63 -16.06
N ILE A 82 11.40 -7.59 -15.46
CA ILE A 82 12.15 -8.62 -16.18
C ILE A 82 11.60 -9.96 -15.69
N GLY A 83 10.87 -10.66 -16.54
CA GLY A 83 10.25 -11.93 -16.20
C GLY A 83 9.25 -12.38 -17.24
N PRO A 84 8.72 -13.61 -17.12
CA PRO A 84 7.63 -14.05 -17.98
C PRO A 84 6.35 -13.26 -17.67
N GLY A 85 5.41 -13.26 -18.61
CA GLY A 85 4.07 -12.71 -18.41
C GLY A 85 3.98 -11.18 -18.47
N GLN A 86 2.86 -10.67 -17.97
CA GLN A 86 2.51 -9.25 -17.91
C GLN A 86 2.41 -8.79 -16.46
N LEU A 87 2.76 -7.54 -16.19
CA LEU A 87 2.40 -6.90 -14.94
C LEU A 87 1.13 -6.08 -15.10
N ARG A 88 0.25 -6.16 -14.12
CA ARG A 88 -0.96 -5.34 -14.05
C ARG A 88 -1.00 -4.57 -12.76
N CYS A 89 -1.51 -3.35 -12.84
CA CYS A 89 -1.74 -2.50 -11.71
C CYS A 89 -3.21 -2.55 -11.25
N VAL A 90 -3.37 -2.58 -9.93
CA VAL A 90 -4.63 -2.34 -9.25
C VAL A 90 -4.44 -1.08 -8.43
N CYS A 91 -5.19 -0.05 -8.79
CA CYS A 91 -5.23 1.22 -8.08
C CYS A 91 -6.41 1.20 -7.12
N MET A 92 -6.20 1.51 -5.85
CA MET A 92 -7.26 1.56 -4.84
C MET A 92 -7.35 2.97 -4.29
N LEU A 93 -8.57 3.53 -4.29
CA LEU A 93 -8.87 4.87 -3.79
C LEU A 93 -9.47 4.79 -2.40
N TYR A 94 -9.06 5.69 -1.50
CA TYR A 94 -9.44 5.68 -0.10
C TYR A 94 -9.94 7.04 0.37
N LYS A 95 -10.89 7.01 1.29
CA LYS A 95 -11.28 8.16 2.11
C LYS A 95 -10.27 8.42 3.22
N GLU A 96 -10.41 9.57 3.88
CA GLU A 96 -9.58 9.96 5.02
C GLU A 96 -9.72 9.04 6.24
N ASP A 97 -10.84 8.31 6.35
CA ASP A 97 -11.07 7.30 7.40
C ASP A 97 -10.43 5.95 7.07
N GLY A 98 -9.72 5.83 5.94
CA GLY A 98 -9.09 4.58 5.49
C GLY A 98 -10.06 3.60 4.82
N SER A 99 -11.34 3.95 4.65
CA SER A 99 -12.30 3.13 3.90
C SER A 99 -12.03 3.18 2.40
N LEU A 100 -12.23 2.04 1.72
CA LEU A 100 -12.08 1.91 0.28
C LEU A 100 -13.26 2.58 -0.44
N LEU A 101 -12.97 3.49 -1.37
CA LEU A 101 -13.95 4.11 -2.26
C LEU A 101 -14.22 3.25 -3.49
N ARG A 102 -13.13 2.94 -4.21
CA ARG A 102 -13.16 2.26 -5.50
C ARG A 102 -11.82 1.61 -5.76
N SER A 103 -11.85 0.49 -6.48
CA SER A 103 -10.65 -0.11 -7.06
C SER A 103 -10.74 0.01 -8.56
N ILE A 104 -9.65 0.44 -9.20
CA ILE A 104 -9.55 0.73 -10.62
C ILE A 104 -8.45 -0.14 -11.21
N TRP A 105 -8.74 -0.80 -12.32
CA TRP A 105 -7.80 -1.63 -13.07
C TRP A 105 -7.95 -1.37 -14.56
N GLU A 106 -7.01 -1.90 -15.33
CA GLU A 106 -6.86 -1.72 -16.78
C GLU A 106 -8.11 -2.01 -17.65
N GLY A 107 -9.09 -2.76 -17.13
CA GLY A 107 -10.33 -3.10 -17.84
C GLY A 107 -11.57 -2.31 -17.40
N GLU A 108 -11.45 -1.38 -16.45
CA GLU A 108 -12.59 -0.60 -15.93
C GLU A 108 -12.85 0.68 -16.76
N PRO A 109 -14.10 1.21 -16.79
CA PRO A 109 -14.38 2.49 -17.40
C PRO A 109 -13.57 3.63 -16.79
N LYS A 110 -13.19 4.61 -17.63
CA LYS A 110 -12.34 5.76 -17.29
C LYS A 110 -12.64 6.32 -15.90
N ALA A 111 -11.64 6.28 -15.02
CA ALA A 111 -11.70 6.91 -13.71
C ALA A 111 -11.17 8.36 -13.79
N PRO A 112 -11.81 9.33 -13.10
CA PRO A 112 -11.32 10.70 -13.07
C PRO A 112 -9.87 10.76 -12.58
N GLY A 113 -9.01 11.40 -13.36
CA GLY A 113 -7.61 11.61 -13.00
C GLY A 113 -6.71 10.37 -13.02
N ILE A 114 -7.19 9.20 -13.47
CA ILE A 114 -6.40 7.96 -13.55
C ILE A 114 -6.55 7.36 -14.94
N GLN A 115 -5.43 7.10 -15.60
CA GLN A 115 -5.42 6.49 -16.92
C GLN A 115 -4.34 5.41 -17.00
N TYR A 116 -4.74 4.22 -17.42
CA TYR A 116 -3.82 3.13 -17.74
C TYR A 116 -3.35 3.30 -19.18
N CYS A 117 -2.05 3.23 -19.37
CA CYS A 117 -1.38 3.27 -20.66
C CYS A 117 -0.60 1.97 -20.83
N ARG A 118 -1.09 1.11 -21.73
CA ARG A 118 -0.33 -0.05 -22.17
C ARG A 118 0.79 0.39 -23.08
N ARG A 119 1.94 -0.28 -22.97
CA ARG A 119 2.98 -0.15 -23.98
C ARG A 119 2.44 -0.63 -25.34
N ASP A 120 2.84 0.08 -26.40
CA ASP A 120 2.72 -0.42 -27.76
C ASP A 120 3.80 -1.51 -27.98
N PRO A 121 3.40 -2.78 -28.24
CA PRO A 121 4.34 -3.87 -28.44
C PRO A 121 5.31 -3.63 -29.60
N ASP A 122 4.96 -2.75 -30.55
CA ASP A 122 5.77 -2.45 -31.74
C ASP A 122 6.72 -1.25 -31.54
N TYR A 123 6.77 -0.67 -30.34
CA TYR A 123 7.71 0.43 -30.04
C TYR A 123 9.14 -0.10 -29.89
N GLU A 124 9.96 0.07 -30.94
CA GLU A 124 11.40 -0.16 -30.91
C GLU A 124 12.11 0.96 -30.11
N ASP A 125 12.93 0.57 -29.13
CA ASP A 125 13.71 1.48 -28.29
C ASP A 125 14.67 2.30 -29.18
N ALA A 126 14.36 3.58 -29.37
CA ALA A 126 15.27 4.51 -30.03
C ALA A 126 16.38 4.93 -29.05
N GLY A 127 17.50 4.20 -29.07
CA GLY A 127 18.80 4.75 -28.73
C GLY A 127 19.30 4.51 -27.29
N GLU A 128 20.57 4.08 -27.25
CA GLU A 128 21.44 3.90 -26.09
C GLU A 128 21.86 5.25 -25.47
N ASP A 129 20.91 6.03 -24.93
CA ASP A 129 21.27 7.02 -23.92
C ASP A 129 21.14 6.34 -22.54
N GLU A 130 22.27 6.01 -21.91
CA GLU A 130 22.39 5.25 -20.66
C GLU A 130 21.67 5.86 -19.43
N GLU A 131 21.10 7.07 -19.53
CA GLU A 131 20.22 7.64 -18.49
C GLU A 131 18.73 7.70 -18.87
N VAL A 132 18.41 7.48 -20.16
CA VAL A 132 17.06 7.65 -20.73
C VAL A 132 16.49 6.33 -21.26
N SER A 133 17.32 5.35 -21.66
CA SER A 133 16.87 4.13 -22.35
C SER A 133 16.24 3.05 -21.45
N GLU A 134 16.30 3.21 -20.12
CA GLU A 134 15.64 2.27 -19.19
C GLU A 134 14.21 2.67 -18.80
N LEU A 135 13.71 3.84 -19.24
CA LEU A 135 12.46 4.43 -18.75
C LEU A 135 11.18 3.92 -19.43
N LEU A 136 11.28 3.05 -20.45
CA LEU A 136 10.12 2.67 -21.30
C LEU A 136 9.89 1.16 -21.45
N LYS A 137 10.42 0.31 -20.57
CA LYS A 137 10.06 -1.11 -20.56
C LYS A 137 8.89 -1.41 -19.63
N GLY A 138 7.69 -0.91 -19.94
CA GLY A 138 6.46 -1.39 -19.32
C GLY A 138 5.27 -0.45 -19.37
N ASP A 139 4.17 -0.89 -18.79
CA ASP A 139 2.92 -0.12 -18.71
C ASP A 139 3.08 1.09 -17.78
N ALA A 140 2.26 2.12 -17.99
CA ALA A 140 2.25 3.31 -17.17
C ALA A 140 0.86 3.58 -16.58
N LEU A 141 0.83 4.04 -15.34
CA LEU A 141 -0.35 4.61 -14.71
C LEU A 141 -0.17 6.14 -14.67
N LEU A 142 -0.92 6.84 -15.50
CA LEU A 142 -0.97 8.30 -15.52
C LEU A 142 -1.92 8.80 -14.43
N LEU A 143 -1.43 9.72 -13.61
CA LEU A 143 -2.09 10.26 -12.43
C LEU A 143 -2.19 11.78 -12.54
N ARG A 144 -3.41 12.30 -12.61
CA ARG A 144 -3.73 13.73 -12.50
C ARG A 144 -4.38 13.97 -11.15
N LEU A 145 -3.55 14.18 -10.14
CA LEU A 145 -3.96 14.14 -8.74
C LEU A 145 -5.04 15.19 -8.39
N GLN A 146 -5.01 16.38 -9.00
CA GLN A 146 -6.06 17.41 -8.81
C GLN A 146 -7.40 17.07 -9.47
N LYS A 147 -7.44 16.11 -10.40
CA LYS A 147 -8.69 15.63 -11.02
C LYS A 147 -9.33 14.49 -10.24
N LEU A 148 -8.69 14.00 -9.17
CA LEU A 148 -9.30 13.03 -8.26
C LEU A 148 -10.42 13.71 -7.46
N PRO A 149 -11.55 13.01 -7.20
CA PRO A 149 -12.62 13.54 -6.36
C PRO A 149 -12.10 14.03 -4.99
N ALA A 150 -12.74 15.06 -4.44
CA ALA A 150 -12.35 15.66 -3.16
C ALA A 150 -12.36 14.66 -1.99
N GLU A 151 -13.23 13.65 -2.05
CA GLU A 151 -13.33 12.56 -1.07
C GLU A 151 -12.15 11.59 -1.10
N VAL A 152 -11.36 11.56 -2.18
CA VAL A 152 -10.15 10.74 -2.27
C VAL A 152 -9.05 11.40 -1.47
N PHE A 153 -8.74 10.81 -0.33
CA PHE A 153 -7.61 11.21 0.52
C PHE A 153 -6.33 10.47 0.13
N ALA A 154 -6.42 9.19 -0.23
CA ALA A 154 -5.27 8.37 -0.59
C ALA A 154 -5.53 7.44 -1.77
N LEU A 155 -4.46 7.02 -2.41
CA LEU A 155 -4.41 6.11 -3.55
C LEU A 155 -3.26 5.13 -3.32
N SER A 156 -3.54 3.83 -3.30
CA SER A 156 -2.49 2.80 -3.25
C SER A 156 -2.39 2.06 -4.57
N VAL A 157 -1.18 1.60 -4.90
CA VAL A 157 -0.92 0.86 -6.15
C VAL A 157 -0.34 -0.50 -5.81
N ALA A 158 -1.08 -1.53 -6.20
CA ALA A 158 -0.67 -2.92 -6.12
C ALA A 158 -0.37 -3.46 -7.52
N MET A 159 0.65 -4.30 -7.61
CA MET A 159 1.08 -4.95 -8.82
C MET A 159 0.83 -6.45 -8.71
N VAL A 160 0.39 -7.05 -9.82
CA VAL A 160 0.24 -8.49 -9.97
C VAL A 160 0.88 -8.92 -11.27
N ALA A 161 1.49 -10.11 -11.28
CA ALA A 161 2.04 -10.71 -12.49
C ALA A 161 1.04 -11.73 -13.03
N THR A 162 0.68 -11.64 -14.31
CA THR A 162 -0.30 -12.50 -14.99
C THR A 162 0.34 -13.20 -16.17
N GLU A 163 -0.16 -14.36 -16.56
CA GLU A 163 0.23 -14.97 -17.84
C GLU A 163 -0.32 -14.14 -19.01
N VAL A 164 0.30 -14.26 -20.21
CA VAL A 164 0.05 -13.40 -21.39
C VAL A 164 -1.40 -13.49 -21.92
N SER A 165 -2.18 -14.47 -21.48
CA SER A 165 -3.58 -14.67 -21.87
C SER A 165 -4.52 -14.90 -20.70
N MET A 166 -4.01 -14.92 -19.47
CA MET A 166 -4.83 -15.19 -18.28
C MET A 166 -5.41 -13.89 -17.70
N PRO A 167 -6.64 -13.93 -17.18
CA PRO A 167 -7.31 -12.73 -16.68
C PRO A 167 -6.71 -12.21 -15.37
N TRP A 168 -5.88 -12.99 -14.65
CA TRP A 168 -5.40 -12.61 -13.32
C TRP A 168 -4.05 -13.21 -12.86
N ALA A 169 -3.66 -12.84 -11.63
CA ALA A 169 -2.40 -13.08 -10.96
C ALA A 169 -1.99 -14.56 -10.94
N SER A 170 -0.77 -14.84 -11.39
CA SER A 170 -0.14 -16.16 -11.35
C SER A 170 1.09 -16.10 -10.45
N LYS A 171 1.06 -16.89 -9.36
CA LYS A 171 2.24 -17.12 -8.51
C LYS A 171 3.42 -17.61 -9.33
N GLU A 172 3.20 -18.49 -10.31
CA GLU A 172 4.29 -19.04 -11.13
C GLU A 172 5.00 -17.95 -11.93
N VAL A 173 4.22 -16.98 -12.44
CA VAL A 173 4.75 -15.83 -13.18
C VAL A 173 5.53 -14.92 -12.25
N MET A 174 4.95 -14.54 -11.10
CA MET A 174 5.62 -13.68 -10.12
C MET A 174 6.89 -14.33 -9.57
N GLY A 175 6.87 -15.63 -9.29
CA GLY A 175 8.02 -16.44 -8.85
C GLY A 175 9.17 -16.43 -9.85
N LYS A 176 8.88 -16.39 -11.15
CA LYS A 176 9.90 -16.34 -12.22
C LYS A 176 10.32 -14.90 -12.58
N CYS A 177 9.71 -13.89 -11.96
CA CYS A 177 10.09 -12.51 -12.16
C CYS A 177 11.46 -12.26 -11.51
N GLN A 178 12.43 -11.83 -12.33
CA GLN A 178 13.79 -11.53 -11.92
C GLN A 178 13.87 -10.13 -11.30
N GLU A 179 13.08 -9.19 -11.80
CA GLU A 179 13.09 -7.81 -11.35
C GLU A 179 11.73 -7.15 -11.52
N LEU A 180 11.35 -6.36 -10.51
CA LEU A 180 10.23 -5.44 -10.54
C LEU A 180 10.74 -4.04 -10.19
N ALA A 181 10.37 -3.04 -10.96
CA ALA A 181 10.67 -1.65 -10.67
C ALA A 181 9.47 -0.75 -10.95
N LEU A 182 9.36 0.31 -10.15
CA LEU A 182 8.31 1.31 -10.24
C LEU A 182 8.95 2.68 -10.14
N THR A 183 8.60 3.58 -11.04
CA THR A 183 9.17 4.92 -11.08
C THR A 183 8.07 5.96 -11.14
N LEU A 184 8.02 6.88 -10.17
CA LEU A 184 7.18 8.07 -10.29
C LEU A 184 7.97 9.15 -11.01
N SER A 185 7.39 9.71 -12.06
CA SER A 185 7.99 10.75 -12.88
C SER A 185 7.02 11.90 -13.13
N LEU A 186 7.58 13.10 -13.27
CA LEU A 186 6.90 14.30 -13.74
C LEU A 186 7.59 14.73 -15.02
N LYS A 187 6.90 14.67 -16.16
CA LYS A 187 7.50 14.88 -17.48
C LYS A 187 8.72 13.94 -17.63
N ARG A 188 9.93 14.50 -17.80
CA ARG A 188 11.19 13.72 -17.87
C ARG A 188 11.92 13.58 -16.54
N GLN A 189 11.44 14.23 -15.47
CA GLN A 189 12.09 14.21 -14.16
C GLN A 189 11.63 13.01 -13.35
N ARG A 190 12.59 12.21 -12.88
CA ARG A 190 12.34 11.10 -11.96
C ARG A 190 12.18 11.65 -10.53
N LEU A 191 11.01 11.46 -9.94
CA LEU A 191 10.71 11.91 -8.57
C LEU A 191 10.97 10.82 -7.53
N TRP A 192 10.71 9.56 -7.88
CA TRP A 192 10.89 8.42 -6.99
C TRP A 192 11.12 7.14 -7.80
N LYS A 193 11.91 6.21 -7.25
CA LYS A 193 12.19 4.91 -7.84
C LYS A 193 12.14 3.84 -6.75
N TYR A 194 11.49 2.74 -7.07
CA TYR A 194 11.49 1.49 -6.32
C TYR A 194 11.99 0.38 -7.24
N ARG A 195 12.84 -0.50 -6.72
CA ARG A 195 13.37 -1.66 -7.42
C ARG A 195 13.44 -2.82 -6.44
N GLN A 196 12.85 -3.94 -6.82
CA GLN A 196 12.81 -5.17 -6.06
C GLN A 196 13.38 -6.30 -6.93
N PRO A 197 14.58 -6.81 -6.62
CA PRO A 197 15.05 -8.03 -7.23
C PRO A 197 14.22 -9.22 -6.73
N ARG A 198 13.93 -10.16 -7.63
CA ARG A 198 13.22 -11.42 -7.36
C ARG A 198 11.93 -11.23 -6.54
N PRO A 199 10.97 -10.40 -7.00
CA PRO A 199 9.77 -10.04 -6.23
C PRO A 199 8.89 -11.23 -5.83
N GLY A 200 8.98 -12.37 -6.51
CA GLY A 200 8.22 -13.57 -6.18
C GLY A 200 8.69 -14.33 -4.93
N TYR A 201 9.85 -13.97 -4.38
CA TYR A 201 10.42 -14.59 -3.20
C TYR A 201 10.80 -13.52 -2.17
N SER A 202 10.06 -13.47 -1.06
CA SER A 202 10.58 -12.95 0.20
C SER A 202 11.20 -14.12 0.96
N ASP A 203 12.26 -13.92 1.74
CA ASP A 203 13.12 -14.95 2.36
C ASP A 203 12.40 -16.12 3.08
N VAL A 204 11.08 -16.02 3.33
CA VAL A 204 10.24 -17.03 3.97
C VAL A 204 8.92 -17.31 3.22
N TYR A 205 8.52 -16.48 2.25
CA TYR A 205 7.18 -16.53 1.64
C TYR A 205 7.17 -16.26 0.13
N GLU A 206 6.30 -16.99 -0.56
CA GLU A 206 5.97 -16.75 -1.96
C GLU A 206 5.05 -15.53 -2.09
N VAL A 207 5.15 -14.79 -3.20
CA VAL A 207 4.39 -13.55 -3.42
C VAL A 207 3.67 -13.61 -4.77
N ASN A 208 2.41 -13.18 -4.81
CA ASN A 208 1.67 -13.00 -6.07
C ASN A 208 1.02 -11.61 -6.21
N VAL A 209 1.11 -10.78 -5.18
CA VAL A 209 0.67 -9.38 -5.17
C VAL A 209 1.70 -8.53 -4.43
N GLN A 210 2.09 -7.38 -4.99
CA GLN A 210 3.04 -6.46 -4.37
C GLN A 210 2.45 -5.04 -4.32
N CYS A 211 2.20 -4.50 -3.13
CA CYS A 211 1.86 -3.08 -2.97
C CYS A 211 3.13 -2.25 -2.72
N SER A 212 3.40 -1.30 -3.63
CA SER A 212 4.71 -0.62 -3.71
C SER A 212 4.70 0.85 -3.33
N CYS A 213 3.54 1.50 -3.37
CA CYS A 213 3.41 2.89 -2.91
C CYS A 213 1.98 3.22 -2.52
N CYS A 214 1.85 4.22 -1.65
CA CYS A 214 0.61 4.91 -1.36
C CYS A 214 0.82 6.42 -1.54
N LEU A 215 0.04 7.06 -2.39
CA LEU A 215 -0.02 8.52 -2.48
C LEU A 215 -1.17 9.01 -1.60
N TYR A 216 -0.95 10.07 -0.81
CA TYR A 216 -1.99 10.64 0.04
C TYR A 216 -1.92 12.16 0.11
N ARG A 217 -3.03 12.80 0.42
CA ARG A 217 -3.11 14.26 0.60
C ARG A 217 -2.34 14.67 1.85
N GLY A 218 -1.36 15.54 1.66
CA GLY A 218 -0.65 16.25 2.70
C GLY A 218 -1.23 17.65 2.96
N PRO A 219 -0.54 18.45 3.79
CA PRO A 219 -0.97 19.79 4.16
C PRO A 219 -1.18 20.69 2.94
N ARG A 220 -2.15 21.62 3.05
CA ARG A 220 -2.42 22.62 2.00
C ARG A 220 -2.72 21.99 0.63
N ASN A 221 -3.40 20.85 0.64
CA ASN A 221 -3.78 20.11 -0.58
C ASN A 221 -2.60 19.68 -1.47
N THR A 222 -1.42 19.47 -0.87
CA THR A 222 -0.29 18.83 -1.54
C THR A 222 -0.45 17.31 -1.53
N TRP A 223 0.34 16.59 -2.33
CA TRP A 223 0.39 15.13 -2.28
C TRP A 223 1.73 14.63 -1.77
N ARG A 224 1.71 13.48 -1.12
CA ARG A 224 2.88 12.79 -0.57
C ARG A 224 2.87 11.36 -1.05
N LEU A 225 4.03 10.83 -1.42
CA LEU A 225 4.22 9.42 -1.71
C LEU A 225 4.88 8.74 -0.50
N GLU A 226 4.16 7.80 0.09
CA GLU A 226 4.67 6.82 1.05
C GLU A 226 5.16 5.60 0.25
N PRO A 227 6.46 5.30 0.28
CA PRO A 227 6.95 4.06 -0.29
C PRO A 227 6.46 2.87 0.53
N MET A 228 5.94 1.84 -0.15
CA MET A 228 5.46 0.63 0.49
C MET A 228 6.29 -0.56 0.01
N ASN A 229 6.62 -1.48 0.91
CA ASN A 229 7.11 -2.80 0.52
C ASN A 229 6.22 -3.83 1.18
N MET A 230 5.05 -4.05 0.57
CA MET A 230 4.03 -4.94 1.12
C MET A 230 3.80 -6.12 0.17
N PRO A 231 4.65 -7.15 0.25
CA PRO A 231 4.42 -8.41 -0.44
C PRO A 231 3.23 -9.16 0.18
N LEU A 232 2.39 -9.72 -0.66
CA LEU A 232 1.21 -10.48 -0.27
C LEU A 232 1.12 -11.77 -1.08
N MET A 233 0.72 -12.83 -0.38
CA MET A 233 0.35 -14.10 -0.96
C MET A 233 -1.15 -14.31 -0.80
N LEU A 234 -1.89 -14.20 -1.90
CA LEU A 234 -3.32 -14.45 -1.92
C LEU A 234 -3.60 -15.78 -2.59
N LEU A 235 -3.76 -16.84 -1.77
CA LEU A 235 -3.96 -18.22 -2.23
C LEU A 235 -5.14 -18.38 -3.20
N HIS A 236 -6.21 -17.61 -3.00
CA HIS A 236 -7.40 -17.64 -3.85
C HIS A 236 -7.11 -17.22 -5.29
N LEU A 237 -6.08 -16.40 -5.51
CA LEU A 237 -5.70 -15.93 -6.84
C LEU A 237 -4.91 -16.96 -7.64
N ASN A 238 -4.39 -18.02 -7.01
CA ASN A 238 -3.62 -19.08 -7.67
C ASN A 238 -4.51 -20.19 -8.26
N LYS A 239 -5.83 -20.00 -8.30
CA LYS A 239 -6.77 -20.96 -8.91
C LYS A 239 -6.90 -20.63 -10.39
N VAL A 240 -7.05 -21.68 -11.22
CA VAL A 240 -6.84 -21.62 -12.69
C VAL A 240 -7.72 -20.60 -13.41
N GLU A 241 -8.86 -20.16 -12.86
CA GLU A 241 -9.66 -19.09 -13.46
C GLU A 241 -10.36 -18.26 -12.37
N VAL A 242 -9.81 -17.08 -12.06
CA VAL A 242 -10.46 -16.11 -11.16
C VAL A 242 -10.92 -14.91 -11.98
N PRO A 243 -12.23 -14.57 -11.98
CA PRO A 243 -12.73 -13.39 -12.66
C PRO A 243 -12.01 -12.12 -12.16
N SER A 244 -11.55 -11.26 -13.06
CA SER A 244 -10.74 -10.08 -12.71
C SER A 244 -11.40 -9.19 -11.65
N ALA A 245 -12.72 -8.99 -11.71
CA ALA A 245 -13.45 -8.19 -10.72
C ALA A 245 -13.41 -8.79 -9.30
N PHE A 246 -13.58 -10.12 -9.17
CA PHE A 246 -13.47 -10.80 -7.88
C PHE A 246 -12.04 -10.68 -7.34
N ALA A 247 -11.08 -10.81 -8.24
CA ALA A 247 -9.68 -10.83 -7.92
C ALA A 247 -9.17 -9.45 -7.46
N VAL A 248 -9.58 -8.38 -8.14
CA VAL A 248 -9.40 -6.98 -7.72
C VAL A 248 -10.01 -6.75 -6.35
N SER A 249 -11.25 -7.22 -6.14
CA SER A 249 -11.96 -7.07 -4.86
C SER A 249 -11.20 -7.73 -3.71
N GLU A 250 -10.68 -8.95 -3.91
CA GLU A 250 -9.89 -9.64 -2.90
C GLU A 250 -8.56 -8.95 -2.60
N ILE A 251 -7.86 -8.43 -3.63
CA ILE A 251 -6.66 -7.61 -3.41
C ILE A 251 -7.01 -6.38 -2.58
N ALA A 252 -8.04 -5.65 -3.00
CA ALA A 252 -8.47 -4.43 -2.35
C ALA A 252 -8.85 -4.69 -0.89
N ARG A 253 -9.59 -5.76 -0.61
CA ARG A 253 -9.96 -6.16 0.75
C ARG A 253 -8.73 -6.38 1.64
N HIS A 254 -7.75 -7.17 1.18
CA HIS A 254 -6.56 -7.49 1.98
C HIS A 254 -5.64 -6.28 2.18
N ILE A 255 -5.45 -5.45 1.14
CA ILE A 255 -4.63 -4.26 1.23
C ILE A 255 -5.30 -3.23 2.14
N THR A 256 -6.61 -3.01 2.00
CA THR A 256 -7.36 -2.06 2.83
C THR A 256 -7.23 -2.37 4.32
N LEU A 257 -7.29 -3.64 4.72
CA LEU A 257 -7.09 -4.04 6.12
C LEU A 257 -5.70 -3.64 6.66
N LYS A 258 -4.69 -3.61 5.80
CA LYS A 258 -3.31 -3.30 6.17
C LYS A 258 -2.99 -1.81 6.12
N ILE A 259 -3.53 -1.09 5.12
CA ILE A 259 -3.19 0.31 4.89
C ILE A 259 -4.18 1.30 5.52
N GLY A 260 -5.39 0.86 5.88
CA GLY A 260 -6.43 1.74 6.45
C GLY A 260 -5.95 2.47 7.71
N TRP A 261 -5.25 1.77 8.60
CA TRP A 261 -4.65 2.38 9.80
C TRP A 261 -3.57 3.41 9.46
N MET A 262 -2.70 3.11 8.48
CA MET A 262 -1.68 4.06 8.02
C MET A 262 -2.32 5.32 7.44
N ILE A 263 -3.41 5.18 6.68
CA ILE A 263 -4.14 6.32 6.12
C ILE A 263 -4.68 7.23 7.24
N GLN A 264 -5.31 6.65 8.26
CA GLN A 264 -5.81 7.41 9.41
C GLN A 264 -4.68 8.12 10.17
N GLU A 265 -3.53 7.46 10.35
CA GLU A 265 -2.35 8.06 10.97
C GLU A 265 -1.83 9.24 10.13
N ARG A 266 -1.69 9.06 8.81
CA ARG A 266 -1.24 10.12 7.89
C ARG A 266 -2.22 11.29 7.82
N ARG A 267 -3.52 11.01 7.96
CA ARG A 267 -4.55 12.04 8.10
C ARG A 267 -4.35 12.86 9.36
N TRP A 268 -4.10 12.20 10.49
CA TRP A 268 -3.82 12.87 11.77
C TRP A 268 -2.55 13.72 11.70
N SER A 269 -1.45 13.17 11.16
CA SER A 269 -0.20 13.92 10.97
C SER A 269 -0.41 15.15 10.08
N THR A 270 -1.13 15.01 8.98
CA THR A 270 -1.47 16.12 8.07
C THR A 270 -2.25 17.21 8.78
N CYS A 271 -3.30 16.85 9.53
CA CYS A 271 -4.08 17.78 10.38
C CYS A 271 -3.18 18.52 11.39
N THR A 272 -2.26 17.80 12.01
CA THR A 272 -1.35 18.33 13.04
C THR A 272 -0.41 19.37 12.44
N GLU A 273 0.18 19.07 11.28
CA GLU A 273 1.05 19.97 10.54
C GLU A 273 0.31 21.22 10.02
N GLU A 274 -0.92 21.08 9.52
CA GLU A 274 -1.75 22.21 9.08
C GLU A 274 -2.07 23.19 10.21
N ARG A 275 -2.17 22.67 11.45
CA ARG A 275 -2.41 23.46 12.66
C ARG A 275 -1.12 24.04 13.26
N GLY A 276 0.04 23.80 12.65
CA GLY A 276 1.34 24.23 13.17
C GLY A 276 1.74 23.53 14.47
N LEU A 277 1.13 22.39 14.80
CA LEU A 277 1.45 21.63 15.99
C LEU A 277 2.69 20.77 15.71
N ARG A 278 3.64 20.73 16.66
CA ARG A 278 4.85 19.90 16.52
C ARG A 278 4.48 18.42 16.55
N VAL A 279 4.81 17.69 15.50
CA VAL A 279 4.81 16.23 15.50
C VAL A 279 6.10 15.78 16.20
N SER A 280 6.01 15.26 17.42
CA SER A 280 7.17 14.65 18.08
C SER A 280 7.49 13.32 17.40
N GLY A 281 8.63 13.27 16.70
CA GLY A 281 9.17 12.05 16.09
C GLY A 281 9.88 11.17 17.11
#